data_AF-A0A951ZLA3-F1
#
_entry.id   AF-A0A951ZLA3-F1
#
_cell.length_a   1.000
_cell.length_b   1.000
_cell.length_c   1.000
_cell.angle_alpha   90.00
_cell.angle_beta   90.00
_cell.angle_gamma   90.00
#
_symmetry.space_group_name_H-M   'P 1'
#
loop_
_entity.id
_entity.type
_entity.pdbx_description
1 polymer ?
#
loop_
_entity_poly.entity_id
_entity_poly.type
_entity_poly.pdbx_seq_one_letter_code
_entity_poly.pdbx_strand_id
1 'polypeptide(L)'
;FYLPSQVDLTPSSLPAAFQNGFGVIVLGAQHFTKQIPVSLIIDILKLIKQPVVLIGDKHDYKKGEEVSLHLPKQFIFNAAGSFDLLSSASIIKHGDWVLTGDTGMMHIAAALHKKIISVWGSTVPQFGMWPLFPKGVNTKSVIIENTEIHCRPCSKLGYNQCPKEHFLCMKSLSAKQIADAIKV
;
A
#
# COMPACT_ATOMS: atom_id res chain seq x y z
N PHE A 1 14.25 5.42 10.96
CA PHE A 1 13.79 4.06 11.32
C PHE A 1 15.00 3.14 11.28
N TYR A 2 15.28 2.37 12.33
CA TYR A 2 16.42 1.45 12.34
C TYR A 2 15.98 0.07 11.83
N LEU A 3 16.69 -0.45 10.84
CA LEU A 3 16.55 -1.82 10.35
C LEU A 3 17.82 -2.58 10.71
N PRO A 4 17.76 -3.59 11.61
CA PRO A 4 18.90 -4.44 11.88
C PRO A 4 19.41 -5.12 10.60
N SER A 5 20.72 -5.26 10.46
CA SER A 5 21.32 -5.88 9.26
C SER A 5 20.84 -7.32 9.04
N GLN A 6 20.47 -8.03 10.10
CA GLN A 6 19.99 -9.42 10.01
C GLN A 6 18.62 -9.57 9.34
N VAL A 7 17.82 -8.50 9.27
CA VAL A 7 16.48 -8.50 8.65
C VAL A 7 16.46 -7.75 7.32
N ASP A 8 17.62 -7.29 6.84
CA ASP A 8 17.74 -6.58 5.56
C ASP A 8 17.66 -7.56 4.38
N LEU A 9 16.44 -7.76 3.87
CA LEU A 9 16.16 -8.55 2.68
C LEU A 9 16.61 -7.79 1.43
N THR A 10 17.86 -8.00 1.03
CA THR A 10 18.41 -7.41 -0.20
C THR A 10 17.65 -7.86 -1.45
N PRO A 11 17.56 -7.04 -2.52
CA PRO A 11 16.83 -7.39 -3.74
C PRO A 11 17.25 -8.73 -4.36
N SER A 12 18.51 -9.14 -4.20
CA SER A 12 19.03 -10.44 -4.69
C SER A 12 18.35 -11.66 -4.07
N SER A 13 17.65 -11.50 -2.94
CA SER A 13 16.79 -12.53 -2.33
C SER A 13 15.44 -12.70 -3.02
N LEU A 14 15.04 -11.76 -3.89
CA LEU A 14 13.81 -11.83 -4.66
C LEU A 14 14.06 -12.47 -6.04
N PRO A 15 13.01 -13.00 -6.71
CA PRO A 15 13.14 -13.50 -8.07
C PRO A 15 13.73 -12.45 -9.02
N ALA A 16 14.44 -12.90 -10.06
CA ALA A 16 15.20 -12.04 -10.97
C ALA A 16 14.39 -10.84 -11.54
N ALA A 17 13.09 -11.02 -11.77
CA ALA A 17 12.20 -9.95 -12.24
C ALA A 17 12.14 -8.72 -11.31
N PHE A 18 12.36 -8.90 -10.01
CA PHE A 18 12.25 -7.85 -8.98
C PHE A 18 13.59 -7.22 -8.61
N GLN A 19 14.72 -7.75 -9.11
CA GLN A 19 16.05 -7.29 -8.71
C GLN A 19 16.40 -5.92 -9.30
N ASN A 20 15.74 -5.52 -10.38
CA ASN A 20 15.97 -4.25 -11.11
C ASN A 20 14.94 -3.16 -10.78
N GLY A 21 14.25 -3.28 -9.64
CA GLY A 21 13.26 -2.31 -9.18
C GLY A 21 11.84 -2.87 -9.15
N PHE A 22 11.09 -2.51 -8.12
CA PHE A 22 9.73 -2.97 -7.89
C PHE A 22 8.94 -1.99 -7.04
N GLY A 23 7.62 -2.02 -7.19
CA GLY A 23 6.69 -1.37 -6.29
C GLY A 23 6.27 -2.25 -5.12
N VAL A 24 5.79 -1.63 -4.05
CA VAL A 24 5.25 -2.36 -2.89
C VAL A 24 3.80 -1.96 -2.66
N ILE A 25 2.91 -2.94 -2.52
CA ILE A 25 1.51 -2.71 -2.12
C ILE A 25 1.27 -3.34 -0.75
N VAL A 26 0.78 -2.53 0.19
CA VAL A 26 0.34 -2.98 1.51
C VAL A 26 -1.14 -3.38 1.42
N LEU A 27 -1.43 -4.69 1.48
CA LEU A 27 -2.78 -5.24 1.37
C LEU A 27 -3.62 -5.04 2.64
N GLY A 28 -2.93 -5.08 3.79
CA GLY A 28 -3.55 -5.11 5.11
C GLY A 28 -3.73 -3.74 5.73
N ALA A 29 -4.68 -3.66 6.65
CA ALA A 29 -4.84 -2.59 7.62
C ALA A 29 -5.57 -3.15 8.84
N GLN A 30 -5.36 -2.55 10.01
CA GLN A 30 -6.04 -2.95 11.26
C GLN A 30 -7.58 -3.00 11.12
N HIS A 31 -8.15 -2.13 10.28
CA HIS A 31 -9.57 -2.07 10.02
C HIS A 31 -9.85 -2.21 8.52
N PHE A 32 -10.86 -3.01 8.17
CA PHE A 32 -11.29 -3.25 6.79
C PHE A 32 -11.49 -1.95 6.00
N THR A 33 -12.13 -0.95 6.60
CA THR A 33 -12.46 0.31 5.93
C THR A 33 -11.25 1.20 5.59
N LYS A 34 -10.05 0.80 6.01
CA LYS A 34 -8.77 1.42 5.65
C LYS A 34 -7.98 0.62 4.62
N GLN A 35 -8.47 -0.55 4.22
CA GLN A 35 -7.83 -1.40 3.22
C GLN A 35 -8.24 -0.97 1.82
N ILE A 36 -7.28 -1.03 0.89
CA ILE A 36 -7.55 -0.81 -0.53
C ILE A 36 -8.30 -2.05 -1.05
N PRO A 37 -9.46 -1.90 -1.71
CA PRO A 37 -10.19 -3.04 -2.25
C PRO A 37 -9.34 -3.83 -3.26
N VAL A 38 -9.44 -5.16 -3.22
CA VAL A 38 -8.71 -6.05 -4.15
C VAL A 38 -9.01 -5.72 -5.61
N SER A 39 -10.28 -5.44 -5.93
CA SER A 39 -10.68 -5.02 -7.28
C SER A 39 -9.95 -3.77 -7.75
N LEU A 40 -9.81 -2.76 -6.87
CA LEU A 40 -9.10 -1.53 -7.17
C LEU A 40 -7.60 -1.79 -7.36
N ILE A 41 -7.00 -2.65 -6.53
CA ILE A 41 -5.59 -3.07 -6.68
C ILE A 41 -5.38 -3.71 -8.05
N ILE A 42 -6.24 -4.65 -8.45
CA ILE A 42 -6.15 -5.33 -9.75
C ILE A 42 -6.23 -4.30 -10.88
N ASP A 43 -7.16 -3.35 -10.81
CA ASP A 43 -7.34 -2.33 -11.86
C ASP A 43 -6.14 -1.37 -11.94
N ILE A 44 -5.53 -1.01 -10.81
CA ILE A 44 -4.27 -0.23 -10.80
C ILE A 44 -3.14 -1.04 -11.46
N LEU A 45 -3.01 -2.31 -11.09
CA LEU A 45 -1.92 -3.17 -11.55
C LEU A 45 -1.98 -3.46 -13.05
N LYS A 46 -3.18 -3.47 -13.66
CA LYS A 46 -3.35 -3.54 -15.12
C LYS A 46 -2.81 -2.30 -15.86
N LEU A 47 -2.65 -1.16 -15.17
CA LEU A 47 -2.23 0.12 -15.76
C LEU A 47 -0.75 0.43 -15.56
N ILE A 48 -0.03 -0.40 -14.81
CA ILE A 48 1.42 -0.29 -14.57
C ILE A 48 2.16 -1.49 -15.17
N LYS A 49 3.44 -1.31 -15.46
CA LYS A 49 4.29 -2.36 -16.06
C LYS A 49 5.40 -2.86 -15.15
N GLN A 50 5.57 -2.19 -14.01
CA GLN A 50 6.63 -2.51 -13.07
C GLN A 50 6.24 -3.71 -12.20
N PRO A 51 7.18 -4.61 -11.87
CA PRO A 51 6.95 -5.66 -10.89
C PRO A 51 6.51 -5.11 -9.53
N VAL A 52 5.66 -5.85 -8.82
CA VAL A 52 5.11 -5.45 -7.52
C VAL A 52 5.18 -6.57 -6.51
N VAL A 53 5.67 -6.24 -5.31
CA VAL A 53 5.62 -7.12 -4.14
C VAL A 53 4.40 -6.74 -3.30
N LEU A 54 3.55 -7.72 -3.03
CA LEU A 54 2.41 -7.56 -2.13
C LEU A 54 2.83 -7.97 -0.72
N ILE A 55 2.66 -7.07 0.24
CA ILE A 55 2.94 -7.34 1.66
C ILE A 55 1.67 -7.20 2.49
N GLY A 56 1.62 -7.94 3.58
CA GLY A 56 0.46 -8.02 4.46
C GLY A 56 0.65 -9.09 5.51
N ASP A 57 -0.32 -9.24 6.39
CA ASP A 57 -0.28 -10.29 7.40
C ASP A 57 -0.71 -11.65 6.82
N LYS A 58 -0.77 -12.68 7.67
CA LYS A 58 -1.22 -14.02 7.26
C LYS A 58 -2.68 -14.05 6.77
N HIS A 59 -3.53 -13.14 7.24
CA HIS A 59 -4.92 -13.05 6.83
C HIS A 59 -5.06 -12.39 5.44
N ASP A 60 -4.07 -11.58 5.05
CA ASP A 60 -4.02 -10.94 3.72
C ASP A 60 -3.54 -11.88 2.61
N TYR A 61 -2.98 -13.05 2.92
CA TYR A 61 -2.46 -14.00 1.92
C TYR A 61 -3.49 -14.32 0.83
N LYS A 62 -4.74 -14.59 1.22
CA LYS A 62 -5.83 -14.89 0.27
C LYS A 62 -6.13 -13.72 -0.68
N LYS A 63 -6.01 -12.48 -0.21
CA LYS A 63 -6.19 -11.29 -1.06
C LYS A 63 -5.04 -11.18 -2.05
N GLY A 64 -3.80 -11.44 -1.60
CA GLY A 64 -2.63 -11.46 -2.47
C GLY A 64 -2.72 -12.51 -3.57
N GLU A 65 -3.25 -13.70 -3.24
CA GLU A 65 -3.54 -14.74 -4.23
C GLU A 65 -4.60 -14.28 -5.23
N GLU A 66 -5.70 -13.69 -4.75
CA GLU A 66 -6.76 -13.16 -5.62
C GLU A 66 -6.23 -12.10 -6.60
N VAL A 67 -5.38 -11.18 -6.13
CA VAL A 67 -4.69 -10.20 -7.00
C VAL A 67 -3.82 -10.92 -8.03
N SER A 68 -3.03 -11.91 -7.60
CA SER A 68 -2.08 -12.63 -8.45
C SER A 68 -2.77 -13.47 -9.54
N LEU A 69 -3.99 -13.95 -9.30
CA LEU A 69 -4.78 -14.70 -10.29
C LEU A 69 -5.20 -13.86 -11.50
N HIS A 70 -5.29 -12.54 -11.35
CA HIS A 70 -5.78 -11.64 -12.40
C HIS A 70 -4.66 -10.98 -13.21
N LEU A 71 -3.40 -11.33 -12.94
CA LEU A 71 -2.22 -10.66 -13.48
C LEU A 71 -1.15 -11.69 -13.88
N PRO A 72 -0.22 -11.36 -14.80
CA PRO A 72 0.82 -12.30 -15.16
C PRO A 72 1.79 -12.52 -13.99
N LYS A 73 2.02 -13.79 -13.64
CA LYS A 73 2.80 -14.19 -12.45
C LYS A 73 4.22 -13.62 -12.40
N GLN A 74 4.83 -13.30 -13.56
CA GLN A 74 6.16 -12.71 -13.57
C GLN A 74 6.23 -11.28 -13.00
N PHE A 75 5.09 -10.61 -12.83
CA PHE A 75 5.02 -9.22 -12.35
C PHE A 75 4.59 -9.10 -10.90
N ILE A 76 4.00 -10.13 -10.29
CA ILE A 76 3.43 -10.06 -8.94
C ILE A 76 4.08 -11.09 -8.04
N PHE A 77 4.62 -10.64 -6.91
CA PHE A 77 5.13 -11.51 -5.86
C PHE A 77 4.29 -11.34 -4.60
N ASN A 78 3.47 -12.34 -4.28
CA ASN A 78 2.67 -12.35 -3.06
C ASN A 78 3.53 -12.78 -1.87
N ALA A 79 3.91 -11.83 -1.02
CA ALA A 79 4.68 -12.06 0.20
C ALA A 79 3.84 -11.88 1.48
N ALA A 80 2.52 -11.74 1.37
CA ALA A 80 1.65 -11.58 2.52
C ALA A 80 1.72 -12.80 3.44
N GLY A 81 1.94 -12.57 4.73
CA GLY A 81 2.10 -13.62 5.73
C GLY A 81 3.47 -14.31 5.75
N SER A 82 4.36 -14.00 4.80
CA SER A 82 5.71 -14.57 4.73
C SER A 82 6.74 -13.81 5.57
N PHE A 83 6.48 -12.54 5.88
CA PHE A 83 7.41 -11.63 6.54
C PHE A 83 6.82 -11.05 7.82
N ASP A 84 7.66 -10.82 8.81
CA ASP A 84 7.31 -10.04 9.99
C ASP A 84 7.34 -8.53 9.70
N LEU A 85 7.10 -7.70 10.72
CA LEU A 85 7.06 -6.25 10.58
C LEU A 85 8.37 -5.68 10.02
N LEU A 86 9.52 -6.14 10.54
CA LEU A 86 10.83 -5.60 10.17
C LEU A 86 11.26 -6.07 8.79
N SER A 87 11.00 -7.34 8.45
CA SER A 87 11.27 -7.90 7.14
C SER A 87 10.39 -7.23 6.08
N SER A 88 9.12 -6.95 6.39
CA SER A 88 8.23 -6.16 5.51
C SER A 88 8.73 -4.72 5.34
N ALA A 89 9.22 -4.10 6.41
CA ALA A 89 9.86 -2.79 6.33
C ALA A 89 11.14 -2.81 5.48
N SER A 90 11.88 -3.92 5.48
CA SER A 90 13.01 -4.12 4.57
C SER A 90 12.59 -4.21 3.11
N ILE A 91 11.49 -4.91 2.80
CA ILE A 91 10.93 -4.92 1.44
C ILE A 91 10.56 -3.48 1.01
N ILE A 92 9.92 -2.71 1.89
CA ILE A 92 9.63 -1.28 1.65
C ILE A 92 10.91 -0.49 1.40
N LYS A 93 11.98 -0.72 2.18
CA LYS A 93 13.29 -0.05 2.03
C LYS A 93 13.89 -0.24 0.64
N HIS A 94 13.62 -1.35 -0.04
CA HIS A 94 14.15 -1.62 -1.39
C HIS A 94 13.16 -1.31 -2.53
N GLY A 95 11.87 -1.13 -2.21
CA GLY A 95 10.88 -0.72 -3.20
C GLY A 95 11.07 0.74 -3.68
N ASP A 96 10.67 1.00 -4.92
CA ASP A 96 10.74 2.33 -5.55
C ASP A 96 9.60 3.24 -5.07
N TRP A 97 8.44 2.66 -4.81
CA TRP A 97 7.26 3.33 -4.29
C TRP A 97 6.41 2.39 -3.44
N VAL A 98 5.58 2.96 -2.57
CA VAL A 98 4.66 2.24 -1.69
C VAL A 98 3.25 2.74 -1.91
N LEU A 99 2.34 1.84 -2.26
CA LEU A 99 0.90 2.06 -2.24
C LEU A 99 0.31 1.44 -0.98
N THR A 100 -0.36 2.24 -0.16
CA THR A 100 -0.85 1.79 1.15
C THR A 100 -2.12 2.54 1.53
N GLY A 101 -2.97 1.90 2.34
CA GLY A 101 -3.98 2.64 3.10
C GLY A 101 -3.38 3.41 4.27
N ASP A 102 -4.24 4.01 5.09
CA ASP A 102 -3.93 4.60 6.39
C ASP A 102 -3.55 3.50 7.42
N THR A 103 -2.25 3.18 7.48
CA THR A 103 -1.69 2.06 8.26
C THR A 103 -0.33 2.39 8.86
N GLY A 104 0.13 1.56 9.81
CA GLY A 104 1.50 1.66 10.36
C GLY A 104 2.59 1.55 9.28
N MET A 105 2.37 0.75 8.23
CA MET A 105 3.35 0.60 7.13
C MET A 105 3.53 1.88 6.33
N MET A 106 2.50 2.73 6.24
CA MET A 106 2.61 4.06 5.64
C MET A 106 3.62 4.93 6.39
N HIS A 107 3.57 4.94 7.73
CA HIS A 107 4.52 5.70 8.55
C HIS A 107 5.94 5.14 8.48
N ILE A 108 6.07 3.81 8.44
CA ILE A 108 7.38 3.15 8.24
C ILE A 108 7.97 3.55 6.89
N ALA A 109 7.16 3.55 5.82
CA ALA A 109 7.60 4.00 4.49
C ALA A 109 8.07 5.47 4.51
N ALA A 110 7.40 6.34 5.26
CA ALA A 110 7.78 7.74 5.39
C ALA A 110 9.13 7.88 6.10
N ALA A 111 9.34 7.11 7.17
CA ALA A 111 10.59 7.06 7.91
C ALA A 111 11.74 6.38 7.13
N LEU A 112 11.44 5.66 6.06
CA LEU A 112 12.38 5.10 5.08
C LEU A 112 12.51 5.97 3.82
N HIS A 113 11.92 7.17 3.84
CA HIS A 113 12.00 8.18 2.78
C HIS A 113 11.45 7.70 1.44
N LYS A 114 10.46 6.80 1.47
CA LYS A 114 9.87 6.22 0.26
C LYS A 114 8.78 7.09 -0.31
N LYS A 115 8.68 7.07 -1.64
CA LYS A 115 7.55 7.66 -2.33
C LYS A 115 6.29 6.92 -1.92
N ILE A 116 5.31 7.65 -1.37
CA ILE A 116 4.09 7.06 -0.82
C ILE A 116 2.89 7.53 -1.63
N ILE A 117 2.10 6.59 -2.08
CA ILE A 117 0.73 6.81 -2.55
C ILE A 117 -0.19 6.29 -1.45
N SER A 118 -0.75 7.20 -0.67
CA SER A 118 -1.62 6.86 0.46
C SER A 118 -3.08 6.97 0.04
N VAL A 119 -3.86 5.92 0.28
CA VAL A 119 -5.26 5.82 -0.13
C VAL A 119 -6.17 5.87 1.10
N TRP A 120 -7.10 6.82 1.11
CA TRP A 120 -7.91 7.15 2.29
C TRP A 120 -9.39 6.96 2.02
N GLY A 121 -10.03 6.17 2.89
CA GLY A 121 -11.45 5.81 2.82
C GLY A 121 -12.23 6.33 4.01
N SER A 122 -12.43 5.50 5.03
CA SER A 122 -13.21 5.88 6.23
C SER A 122 -12.58 6.99 7.08
N THR A 123 -11.25 7.10 7.04
CA THR A 123 -10.44 8.11 7.71
C THR A 123 -10.04 9.23 6.76
N VAL A 124 -9.57 10.33 7.34
CA VAL A 124 -9.10 11.52 6.62
C VAL A 124 -7.73 11.95 7.13
N PRO A 125 -6.80 12.40 6.25
CA PRO A 125 -5.48 12.90 6.66
C PRO A 125 -5.53 14.02 7.71
N GLN A 126 -6.59 14.83 7.70
CA GLN A 126 -6.85 15.97 8.58
C GLN A 126 -6.97 15.57 10.06
N PHE A 127 -7.15 14.28 10.37
CA PHE A 127 -7.05 13.78 11.74
C PHE A 127 -5.61 13.69 12.27
N GLY A 128 -4.61 14.12 11.50
CA GLY A 128 -3.22 14.19 11.91
C GLY A 128 -2.43 12.88 11.72
N MET A 129 -3.01 11.91 11.02
CA MET A 129 -2.40 10.59 10.77
C MET A 129 -1.69 10.51 9.40
N TRP A 130 -1.42 11.65 8.76
CA TRP A 130 -0.73 11.69 7.47
C TRP A 130 0.75 11.29 7.60
N PRO A 131 1.41 10.82 6.51
CA PRO A 131 2.80 10.38 6.57
C PRO A 131 3.76 11.55 6.81
N LEU A 132 4.31 11.65 8.02
CA LEU A 132 5.31 12.65 8.36
C LEU A 132 6.71 12.21 7.90
N PHE A 133 7.31 13.01 7.00
CA PHE A 133 8.67 12.79 6.54
C PHE A 133 9.69 13.48 7.46
N PRO A 134 10.90 12.92 7.63
CA PRO A 134 11.99 13.60 8.33
C PRO A 134 12.36 14.93 7.67
N LYS A 135 12.83 15.89 8.48
CA LYS A 135 13.24 17.21 7.98
C LYS A 135 14.35 17.08 6.91
N GLY A 136 14.24 17.87 5.85
CA GLY A 136 15.22 17.87 4.74
C GLY A 136 15.02 16.78 3.70
N VAL A 137 14.02 15.90 3.85
CA VAL A 137 13.67 14.88 2.87
C VAL A 137 12.67 15.46 1.86
N ASN A 138 13.06 15.55 0.59
CA ASN A 138 12.18 15.98 -0.50
C ASN A 138 11.54 14.77 -1.20
N THR A 139 10.86 13.91 -0.43
CA THR A 139 10.17 12.75 -0.96
C THR A 139 8.70 13.09 -1.25
N LYS A 140 8.22 12.67 -2.42
CA LYS A 140 6.82 12.89 -2.83
C LYS A 140 5.89 11.96 -2.04
N SER A 141 4.88 12.52 -1.40
CA SER A 141 3.69 11.80 -0.95
C SER A 141 2.48 12.29 -1.72
N VAL A 142 1.71 11.35 -2.25
CA VAL A 142 0.44 11.62 -2.91
C VAL A 142 -0.67 11.05 -2.05
N ILE A 143 -1.62 11.90 -1.69
CA ILE A 143 -2.83 11.51 -0.97
C ILE A 143 -3.93 11.31 -2.01
N ILE A 144 -4.56 10.14 -1.96
CA ILE A 144 -5.70 9.77 -2.79
C ILE A 144 -6.90 9.58 -1.88
N GLU A 145 -7.94 10.38 -2.10
CA GLU A 145 -9.18 10.35 -1.33
C GLU A 145 -10.36 10.74 -2.21
N ASN A 146 -11.56 10.29 -1.83
CA ASN A 146 -12.80 10.75 -2.44
C ASN A 146 -13.51 11.71 -1.47
N THR A 147 -13.48 13.00 -1.78
CA THR A 147 -14.10 14.07 -0.98
C THR A 147 -15.59 14.24 -1.21
N GLU A 148 -16.15 13.64 -2.27
CA GLU A 148 -17.56 13.79 -2.65
C GLU A 148 -18.50 12.84 -1.88
N ILE A 149 -17.96 11.98 -1.02
CA ILE A 149 -18.74 11.02 -0.24
C ILE A 149 -19.17 11.64 1.09
N HIS A 150 -20.46 11.99 1.23
CA HIS A 150 -20.99 12.66 2.43
C HIS A 150 -20.87 11.85 3.74
N CYS A 151 -20.81 10.52 3.69
CA CYS A 151 -20.63 9.72 4.90
C CYS A 151 -19.18 9.67 5.40
N ARG A 152 -18.25 10.40 4.76
CA ARG A 152 -16.83 10.45 5.08
C ARG A 152 -16.48 11.77 5.80
N PRO A 153 -15.61 11.76 6.82
CA PRO A 153 -15.09 10.59 7.51
C PRO A 153 -16.20 9.91 8.34
N CYS A 154 -16.25 8.58 8.32
CA CYS A 154 -17.17 7.85 9.19
C CYS A 154 -16.51 7.41 10.51
N SER A 155 -15.18 7.42 10.60
CA SER A 155 -14.44 7.03 11.80
C SER A 155 -13.09 7.73 11.88
N LYS A 156 -12.63 8.00 13.10
CA LYS A 156 -11.26 8.50 13.36
C LYS A 156 -10.20 7.41 13.16
N LEU A 157 -10.52 6.15 13.49
CA LEU A 157 -9.56 5.04 13.46
C LEU A 157 -9.87 4.01 12.38
N GLY A 158 -11.10 3.99 11.87
CA GLY A 158 -11.63 2.97 10.97
C GLY A 158 -12.64 2.04 11.65
N TYR A 159 -13.31 1.23 10.84
CA TYR A 159 -14.24 0.17 11.22
C TYR A 159 -13.93 -1.14 10.48
N ASN A 160 -14.36 -2.26 11.07
CA ASN A 160 -14.26 -3.60 10.47
C ASN A 160 -15.29 -3.84 9.35
N GLN A 161 -16.30 -2.98 9.24
CA GLN A 161 -17.28 -2.99 8.16
C GLN A 161 -17.67 -1.55 7.83
N CYS A 162 -18.02 -1.28 6.56
CA CYS A 162 -18.56 0.02 6.18
C CYS A 162 -19.98 0.19 6.79
N PRO A 163 -20.25 1.24 7.59
CA PRO A 163 -21.57 1.45 8.21
C PRO A 163 -22.72 1.68 7.22
N LYS A 164 -22.38 1.99 5.97
CA LYS A 164 -23.32 2.20 4.86
C LYS A 164 -23.29 1.06 3.83
N GLU A 165 -22.49 0.03 4.08
CA GLU A 165 -22.35 -1.21 3.30
C GLU A 165 -21.86 -1.08 1.84
N HIS A 166 -21.97 0.10 1.23
CA HIS A 166 -21.55 0.33 -0.16
C HIS A 166 -20.02 0.48 -0.32
N PHE A 167 -19.33 1.01 0.70
CA PHE A 167 -17.88 1.27 0.72
C PHE A 167 -17.35 2.12 -0.47
N LEU A 168 -18.16 3.11 -0.89
CA LEU A 168 -17.91 3.93 -2.08
C LEU A 168 -16.70 4.86 -1.94
N CYS A 169 -16.33 5.25 -0.71
CA CYS A 169 -15.15 6.08 -0.47
C CYS A 169 -13.84 5.44 -0.95
N MET A 170 -13.75 4.11 -0.93
CA MET A 170 -12.63 3.38 -1.53
C MET A 170 -12.96 2.88 -2.94
N LYS A 171 -14.14 2.30 -3.15
CA LYS A 171 -14.49 1.66 -4.43
C LYS A 171 -14.63 2.62 -5.62
N SER A 172 -14.92 3.89 -5.37
CA SER A 172 -15.12 4.89 -6.45
C SER A 172 -13.84 5.65 -6.79
N LEU A 173 -12.70 5.28 -6.18
CA LEU A 173 -11.42 5.90 -6.49
C LEU A 173 -10.95 5.49 -7.89
N SER A 174 -10.34 6.44 -8.60
CA SER A 174 -9.86 6.20 -9.95
C SER A 174 -8.55 5.40 -9.94
N ALA A 175 -8.60 4.16 -10.43
CA ALA A 175 -7.40 3.34 -10.64
C ALA A 175 -6.37 4.06 -11.53
N LYS A 176 -6.84 4.81 -12.54
CA LYS A 176 -5.98 5.60 -13.42
C LYS A 176 -5.25 6.71 -12.67
N GLN A 177 -5.94 7.47 -11.82
CA GLN A 177 -5.31 8.52 -11.01
C GLN A 177 -4.21 7.95 -10.12
N ILE A 178 -4.47 6.80 -9.50
CA ILE A 178 -3.49 6.12 -8.64
C ILE A 178 -2.29 5.62 -9.47
N ALA A 179 -2.54 5.00 -10.63
CA ALA A 179 -1.49 4.52 -11.52
C ALA A 179 -0.64 5.66 -12.10
N ASP A 180 -1.25 6.81 -12.40
CA ASP A 180 -0.53 8.00 -12.87
C ASP A 180 0.35 8.58 -11.75
N ALA A 181 -0.15 8.62 -10.50
CA ALA A 181 0.64 9.02 -9.34
C ALA A 181 1.87 8.12 -9.10
N ILE A 182 1.80 6.84 -9.48
CA ILE A 182 2.93 5.90 -9.40
C ILE A 182 4.03 6.25 -10.42
N LYS A 183 3.67 6.70 -11.63
CA LYS A 183 4.61 6.94 -12.75
C LYS A 183 5.42 8.25 -12.67
N VAL A 184 4.99 9.21 -11.84
CA VAL A 184 5.52 10.60 -11.71
C VAL A 184 6.65 10.75 -10.70
#